data_AF-A0A5F7ZCN2-F1
#
_entry.id   AF-A0A5F7ZCN2-F1
#
_cell.length_a   1.000
_cell.length_b   1.000
_cell.length_c   1.000
_cell.angle_alpha   90.00
_cell.angle_beta   90.00
_cell.angle_gamma   90.00
#
_symmetry.space_group_name_H-M   'P 1'
#
loop_
_entity.id
_entity.type
_entity.pdbx_description
1 polymer ?
#
loop_
_entity_poly.entity_id
_entity_poly.type
_entity_poly.pdbx_seq_one_letter_code
_entity_poly.pdbx_strand_id
1 'polypeptide(L)' 'MDMRVPAQLLGLLLLWLPGARCDIQMTQSPSSLSASVGDRVTITCQASQGISNDLAWYQQKPGGNS' A
#
# COMPACT_ATOMS: atom_id res chain seq x y z
N MET A 1 -43.10 -16.68 -16.68
CA MET A 1 -42.40 -15.76 -15.77
C MET A 1 -41.07 -15.45 -16.43
N ASP A 2 -40.94 -14.28 -17.03
CA ASP A 2 -39.79 -13.91 -17.86
C ASP A 2 -38.62 -13.49 -16.95
N MET A 3 -37.52 -14.27 -16.93
CA MET A 3 -36.34 -14.06 -16.08
C MET A 3 -35.36 -13.00 -16.63
N ARG A 4 -35.80 -12.15 -17.58
CA ARG A 4 -34.94 -11.14 -18.23
C ARG A 4 -34.71 -9.88 -17.39
N VAL A 5 -35.69 -9.49 -16.57
CA VAL A 5 -35.63 -8.28 -15.70
C VAL A 5 -34.60 -8.39 -14.55
N PRO A 6 -34.44 -9.54 -13.85
CA PRO A 6 -33.46 -9.68 -12.76
C PRO A 6 -32.00 -9.52 -13.22
N ALA A 7 -31.66 -10.03 -14.41
CA ALA A 7 -30.28 -10.04 -14.88
C ALA A 7 -29.77 -8.64 -15.26
N GLN A 8 -30.63 -7.80 -15.85
CA GLN A 8 -30.27 -6.43 -16.23
C GLN A 8 -30.12 -5.51 -15.00
N LEU A 9 -30.97 -5.68 -14.00
CA LEU A 9 -30.90 -4.92 -12.75
C LEU A 9 -29.65 -5.30 -11.94
N LEU A 10 -29.30 -6.59 -11.89
CA LEU A 10 -28.06 -7.06 -11.26
C LEU A 10 -26.82 -6.51 -11.99
N GLY A 11 -26.83 -6.52 -13.32
CA GLY A 11 -25.76 -5.93 -14.14
C GLY A 11 -25.59 -4.42 -13.92
N LEU A 12 -26.70 -3.68 -13.81
CA LEU A 12 -26.69 -2.27 -13.43
C LEU A 12 -26.14 -2.06 -12.01
N LEU A 13 -26.43 -2.93 -11.04
CA LEU A 13 -25.93 -2.82 -9.67
C LEU A 13 -24.40 -3.02 -9.58
N LEU A 14 -23.85 -3.91 -10.41
CA LEU A 14 -22.41 -4.23 -10.41
C LEU A 14 -21.54 -3.09 -10.98
N LEU A 15 -22.08 -2.23 -11.85
CA LEU A 15 -21.38 -1.05 -12.38
C LEU A 15 -21.14 0.05 -11.33
N TRP A 16 -21.83 0.00 -10.20
CA TRP A 16 -21.73 1.01 -9.13
C TRP A 16 -20.79 0.58 -8.00
N LEU A 17 -20.21 -0.61 -8.08
CA LEU A 17 -19.19 -1.03 -7.13
C LEU A 17 -17.91 -0.24 -7.44
N PRO A 18 -17.46 0.66 -6.53
CA PRO A 18 -16.15 1.25 -6.68
C PRO A 18 -15.15 0.09 -6.70
N GLY A 19 -14.29 0.05 -7.73
CA GLY A 19 -13.28 -1.00 -7.83
C GLY A 19 -12.46 -1.07 -6.54
N ALA A 20 -12.51 -2.22 -5.86
CA ALA A 20 -11.71 -2.43 -4.67
C ALA A 20 -10.22 -2.42 -5.06
N ARG A 21 -9.44 -1.52 -4.46
CA ARG A 21 -7.97 -1.53 -4.61
C ARG A 21 -7.39 -2.43 -3.52
N CYS A 22 -6.62 -3.43 -3.94
CA CYS A 22 -6.06 -4.48 -3.07
C CYS A 22 -4.53 -4.42 -3.01
N ASP A 23 -3.97 -3.21 -2.98
CA ASP A 23 -2.51 -3.03 -2.91
C ASP A 23 -1.96 -3.42 -1.53
N ILE A 24 -0.71 -3.90 -1.51
CA ILE A 24 0.03 -4.12 -0.27
C ILE A 24 0.58 -2.78 0.18
N GLN A 25 0.20 -2.36 1.38
CA GLN A 25 0.66 -1.10 1.96
C GLN A 25 1.88 -1.36 2.83
N MET A 26 2.91 -0.52 2.66
CA MET A 26 4.11 -0.52 3.49
C MET A 26 4.05 0.64 4.47
N THR A 27 4.16 0.35 5.77
CA THR A 27 4.19 1.36 6.84
C THR A 27 5.56 1.36 7.49
N GLN A 28 6.21 2.52 7.55
CA GLN A 28 7.52 2.67 8.18
C GLN A 28 7.45 3.50 9.47
N SER A 29 8.26 3.14 10.45
CA SER A 29 8.38 3.89 11.70
C SER A 29 9.82 3.93 12.23
N PRO A 30 10.25 5.02 12.88
CA PRO A 30 9.54 6.29 12.99
C PRO A 30 9.49 7.04 11.64
N SER A 31 8.51 7.92 11.45
CA SER A 31 8.38 8.74 10.23
C SER A 31 9.47 9.81 10.10
N SER A 32 10.04 10.23 11.24
CA SER A 32 11.20 11.09 11.32
C SER A 32 11.95 10.82 12.62
N LEU A 33 13.26 10.97 12.61
CA LEU A 33 14.12 10.79 13.77
C LEU A 33 15.34 11.72 13.61
N SER A 34 15.78 12.31 14.71
CA SER A 34 17.09 12.94 14.83
C SER A 34 17.93 12.12 15.79
N ALA A 35 19.22 11.96 15.49
CA ALA A 35 20.15 11.15 16.27
C ALA A 35 21.54 11.78 16.24
N SER A 36 22.35 11.50 17.26
CA SER A 36 23.73 11.96 17.33
C SER A 36 24.66 11.07 16.51
N VAL A 37 25.82 11.60 16.15
CA VAL A 37 26.84 10.80 15.44
C VAL A 37 27.32 9.67 16.35
N GLY A 38 27.23 8.43 15.84
CA GLY A 38 27.57 7.22 16.59
C GLY A 38 26.36 6.50 17.18
N ASP A 39 25.18 7.11 17.17
CA ASP A 39 23.96 6.45 17.62
C ASP A 39 23.54 5.34 16.65
N ARG A 40 23.08 4.21 17.21
CA ARG A 40 22.41 3.16 16.42
C ARG A 40 20.93 3.48 16.31
N VAL A 41 20.46 3.70 15.08
CA VAL A 41 19.04 3.88 14.78
C VAL A 41 18.42 2.59 14.25
N THR A 42 17.14 2.36 14.55
CA THR A 42 16.35 1.25 14.01
C THR A 42 15.13 1.84 13.32
N ILE A 43 14.90 1.44 12.07
CA ILE A 43 13.68 1.77 11.31
C ILE A 43 12.93 0.46 11.06
N THR A 44 11.64 0.45 11.35
CA THR A 44 10.75 -0.69 11.13
C THR A 44 9.97 -0.49 9.84
N CYS A 45 9.75 -1.55 9.08
CA CYS A 45 8.86 -1.57 7.92
C CYS A 45 7.89 -2.74 8.07
N GLN A 46 6.59 -2.46 7.99
CA GLN A 46 5.53 -3.45 8.11
C GLN A 46 4.69 -3.46 6.83
N ALA A 47 4.58 -4.62 6.20
CA ALA A 47 3.65 -4.87 5.12
C ALA A 47 2.26 -5.20 5.67
N SER A 48 1.19 -4.74 5.02
CA SER A 48 -0.19 -5.08 5.41
C SER A 48 -0.57 -6.54 5.15
N GLN A 49 0.20 -7.25 4.32
CA GLN A 49 -0.01 -8.63 3.90
C GLN A 49 1.34 -9.35 3.75
N GLY A 50 1.32 -10.67 3.55
CA GLY A 50 2.54 -11.45 3.35
C GLY A 50 3.24 -11.10 2.03
N ILE A 51 4.54 -10.79 2.10
CA ILE A 51 5.40 -10.43 0.94
C ILE A 51 6.52 -11.46 0.71
N SER A 52 6.40 -12.66 1.29
CA SER A 52 7.52 -13.61 1.38
C SER A 52 8.74 -12.92 2.02
N ASN A 53 9.86 -12.83 1.31
CA ASN A 53 11.07 -12.11 1.73
C ASN A 53 11.41 -10.95 0.78
N ASP A 54 10.47 -10.51 -0.06
CA ASP A 54 10.71 -9.48 -1.09
C ASP A 54 10.65 -8.06 -0.50
N LEU A 55 11.65 -7.72 0.32
CA LEU A 55 11.79 -6.40 0.94
C LEU A 55 13.21 -5.85 0.73
N ALA A 56 13.30 -4.60 0.29
CA ALA A 56 14.56 -3.88 0.09
C ALA A 56 14.52 -2.49 0.73
N TRP A 57 15.68 -2.03 1.21
CA TRP A 57 15.86 -0.70 1.79
C TRP A 57 16.58 0.23 0.82
N TYR A 58 16.09 1.46 0.71
CA TYR A 58 16.67 2.49 -0.14
C TYR A 58 16.96 3.76 0.68
N GLN A 59 18.09 4.40 0.41
CA GLN A 59 18.47 5.67 1.03
C GLN A 59 18.50 6.76 -0.04
N GLN A 60 17.59 7.72 0.06
CA GLN A 60 17.64 8.94 -0.75
C GLN A 60 18.37 10.03 0.03
N LYS A 61 19.47 10.52 -0.53
CA LYS A 61 20.21 11.66 0.04
C LYS A 61 19.62 12.96 -0.53
N PRO A 62 19.52 14.03 0.27
CA PRO A 62 19.18 15.36 -0.26
C PRO A 62 20.18 15.79 -1.35
N GLY A 63 19.71 16.32 -2.48
CA GLY A 63 20.56 16.92 -3.52
C GLY A 63 20.87 16.06 -4.77
N GLY A 64 20.06 15.05 -5.09
CA GLY A 64 20.28 14.11 -6.22
C GLY A 64 20.18 14.67 -7.64
N ASN A 65 20.20 15.99 -7.81
CA ASN A 65 20.21 16.71 -9.07
C ASN A 65 20.66 18.16 -8.81
N SER A 66 21.97 18.36 -8.75
CA SER A 66 22.64 19.63 -9.03
C SER A 66 24.01 19.31 -9.61
#